data_AF-A0A0V0UQD3-F1
#
_entry.id   AF-A0A0V0UQD3-F1
#
_cell.length_a   1.000
_cell.length_b   1.000
_cell.length_c   1.000
_cell.angle_alpha   90.00
_cell.angle_beta   90.00
_cell.angle_gamma   90.00
#
_symmetry.space_group_name_H-M   'P 1'
#
loop_
_entity.id
_entity.type
_entity.pdbx_description
1 polymer ?
#
loop_
_entity_poly.entity_id
_entity_poly.type
_entity_poly.pdbx_seq_one_letter_code
_entity_poly.pdbx_strand_id
1 'polypeptide(L)'
;PKCQNAAVYKAPGQANGKIIEATAPAGDWQEGAQALNNRDQHSFATALQDVVGNNQNVKFLAYNNAPPGVANVITKSNSKGVIILATNADSAAWIVHTVPGFPAAKTGYNWPLAENARGHLLICLTISESQINAIAASLLLVQPLIHYNDIPKTETAGMPYFNKLAEGKISTLPPFTSRQTIRTQSGAAPVTVHIYSKSESSKYEIYKKVIVKVLKKTIKVWSRRDSKLKGDCRGSQRHIRLIKSPAAINDHNTNLGADITSWAVSDPGNIFCHIDKPYLKNQTKEPAMAMLKFSELLVLLFLVKLSHSQTSKCQDKPVYKAPGQNTSKIIFATAAGAWDDGAQALSNNAGHSFAKTLEDVVRNPEFLAYNNVPPGVPSMKTKSNSKVYQDSFNV
;
A
#
# COMPACT_ATOMS: atom_id res chain seq x y z
N PRO A 1 3.03 -19.70 -18.25
CA PRO A 1 3.81 -18.45 -18.02
C PRO A 1 4.89 -18.65 -16.95
N LYS A 2 6.05 -17.99 -17.07
CA LYS A 2 7.19 -18.14 -16.14
C LYS A 2 7.13 -17.19 -14.94
N CYS A 3 5.98 -17.16 -14.27
CA CYS A 3 5.73 -16.29 -13.12
C CYS A 3 5.88 -17.07 -11.82
N GLN A 4 6.69 -16.56 -10.90
CA GLN A 4 6.68 -17.01 -9.51
C GLN A 4 5.74 -16.11 -8.71
N ASN A 5 4.95 -16.70 -7.81
CA ASN A 5 4.05 -15.95 -6.94
C ASN A 5 4.86 -15.10 -5.95
N ALA A 6 5.28 -13.91 -6.36
CA ALA A 6 6.27 -13.10 -5.65
C ALA A 6 5.97 -11.60 -5.73
N ALA A 7 6.51 -10.86 -4.78
CA ALA A 7 6.58 -9.40 -4.84
C ALA A 7 8.05 -8.95 -4.76
N VAL A 8 8.38 -7.92 -5.52
CA VAL A 8 9.71 -7.30 -5.56
C VAL A 8 9.55 -5.83 -5.22
N TYR A 9 10.30 -5.35 -4.23
CA TYR A 9 10.42 -3.94 -3.90
C TYR A 9 11.84 -3.46 -4.24
N LYS A 10 11.95 -2.58 -5.23
CA LYS A 10 13.18 -1.86 -5.56
C LYS A 10 13.14 -0.52 -4.83
N ALA A 11 14.10 -0.25 -3.95
CA ALA A 11 14.19 1.05 -3.32
C ALA A 11 14.82 2.10 -4.25
N PRO A 12 14.58 3.41 -3.99
CA PRO A 12 15.26 4.48 -4.69
C PRO A 12 16.78 4.31 -4.72
N GLY A 13 17.39 4.42 -5.91
CA GLY A 13 18.84 4.33 -6.08
C GLY A 13 19.45 2.93 -5.97
N GLN A 14 18.68 1.91 -5.55
CA GLN A 14 19.15 0.53 -5.49
C GLN A 14 19.01 -0.16 -6.85
N ALA A 15 20.07 -0.82 -7.30
CA ALA A 15 20.04 -1.59 -8.55
C ALA A 15 19.21 -2.89 -8.39
N ASN A 16 19.35 -3.55 -7.25
CA ASN A 16 18.66 -4.80 -6.93
C ASN A 16 17.37 -4.52 -6.15
N GLY A 17 16.40 -5.40 -6.33
CA GLY A 17 15.17 -5.40 -5.55
C GLY A 17 15.29 -6.33 -4.35
N LYS A 18 14.49 -6.06 -3.32
CA LYS A 18 14.15 -7.05 -2.28
C LYS A 18 13.03 -7.92 -2.83
N ILE A 19 13.14 -9.25 -2.73
CA ILE A 19 12.11 -10.19 -3.20
C ILE A 19 11.50 -10.96 -2.03
N ILE A 20 10.20 -11.20 -2.13
CA ILE A 20 9.46 -12.09 -1.25
C ILE A 20 8.61 -13.04 -2.09
N GLU A 21 8.86 -14.34 -1.94
CA GLU A 21 8.11 -15.38 -2.62
C GLU A 21 7.01 -15.95 -1.72
N ALA A 22 5.91 -16.41 -2.30
CA ALA A 22 4.80 -17.02 -1.56
C ALA A 22 5.18 -18.34 -0.88
N THR A 23 6.24 -19.00 -1.36
CA THR A 23 6.75 -20.29 -0.87
C THR A 23 7.93 -20.15 0.10
N ALA A 24 8.46 -18.94 0.30
CA ALA A 24 9.57 -18.73 1.22
C ALA A 24 9.14 -18.99 2.67
N PRO A 25 10.01 -19.54 3.55
CA PRO A 25 9.76 -19.55 4.98
C PRO A 25 9.40 -18.15 5.48
N ALA A 26 8.46 -18.05 6.43
CA ALA A 26 8.00 -16.77 6.93
C ALA A 26 9.17 -15.96 7.53
N GLY A 27 9.57 -14.86 6.90
CA GLY A 27 10.47 -13.88 7.54
C GLY A 27 11.60 -13.29 6.72
N ASP A 28 11.90 -13.79 5.52
CA ASP A 28 13.10 -13.33 4.81
C ASP A 28 12.79 -12.69 3.45
N TRP A 29 12.74 -11.35 3.41
CA TRP A 29 12.99 -10.64 2.16
C TRP A 29 14.39 -11.02 1.69
N GLN A 30 14.49 -11.68 0.55
CA GLN A 30 15.76 -12.06 -0.02
C GLN A 30 16.31 -10.91 -0.87
N GLU A 31 17.63 -10.83 -0.97
CA GLU A 31 18.25 -9.99 -1.99
C GLU A 31 17.89 -10.54 -3.37
N GLY A 32 17.45 -9.66 -4.26
CA GLY A 32 17.29 -10.01 -5.66
C GLY A 32 18.63 -10.43 -6.23
N ALA A 33 18.65 -11.58 -6.91
CA ALA A 33 19.87 -12.19 -7.44
C ALA A 33 20.65 -11.28 -8.40
N GLN A 34 19.96 -10.41 -9.13
CA GLN A 34 20.55 -9.43 -10.04
C GLN A 34 19.82 -8.09 -10.00
N ALA A 35 20.47 -7.07 -10.56
CA ALA A 35 19.89 -5.75 -10.78
C ALA A 35 18.71 -5.81 -11.75
N LEU A 36 17.69 -4.96 -11.53
CA LEU A 36 16.49 -4.90 -12.38
C LEU A 36 16.73 -4.30 -13.77
N ASN A 37 17.93 -3.78 -14.05
CA ASN A 37 18.30 -3.40 -15.41
C ASN A 37 18.98 -4.54 -16.19
N ASN A 38 19.29 -5.66 -15.52
CA ASN A 38 19.80 -6.85 -16.18
C ASN A 38 18.63 -7.60 -16.84
N ARG A 39 18.83 -8.11 -18.05
CA ARG A 39 17.83 -8.94 -18.73
C ARG A 39 17.69 -10.33 -18.09
N ASP A 40 18.74 -10.83 -17.46
CA ASP A 40 18.82 -12.23 -17.04
C ASP A 40 18.91 -12.37 -15.52
N GLN A 41 18.57 -13.56 -15.04
CA GLN A 41 18.80 -14.02 -13.66
C GLN A 41 18.12 -13.19 -12.55
N HIS A 42 17.03 -12.48 -12.86
CA HIS A 42 16.10 -12.00 -11.84
C HIS A 42 14.65 -12.38 -12.19
N SER A 43 13.84 -12.63 -11.16
CA SER A 43 12.48 -13.20 -11.29
C SER A 43 11.56 -12.40 -12.21
N PHE A 44 11.71 -11.08 -12.23
CA PHE A 44 10.84 -10.21 -13.03
C PHE A 44 11.14 -10.22 -14.53
N ALA A 45 12.42 -10.29 -14.93
CA ALA A 45 12.74 -10.45 -16.34
C ALA A 45 12.35 -11.84 -16.83
N THR A 46 12.52 -12.86 -16.00
CA THR A 46 12.02 -14.22 -16.26
C THR A 46 10.50 -14.23 -16.48
N ALA A 47 9.73 -13.54 -15.64
CA ALA A 47 8.28 -13.43 -15.77
C ALA A 47 7.83 -12.71 -17.05
N LEU A 48 8.65 -11.79 -17.56
CA LEU A 48 8.38 -11.01 -18.76
C LEU A 48 9.09 -11.53 -20.01
N GLN A 49 9.82 -12.64 -19.92
CA GLN A 49 10.63 -13.17 -21.03
C GLN A 49 9.81 -13.33 -22.31
N ASP A 50 8.60 -13.87 -22.20
CA ASP A 50 7.69 -14.12 -23.32
C ASP A 50 6.87 -12.86 -23.73
N VAL A 51 6.88 -11.82 -22.90
CA VAL A 51 6.24 -10.51 -23.16
C VAL A 51 7.15 -9.63 -24.02
N VAL A 52 8.44 -9.62 -23.69
CA VAL A 52 9.44 -8.82 -24.40
C VAL A 52 10.05 -9.56 -25.61
N GLY A 53 9.95 -10.89 -25.62
CA GLY A 53 10.38 -11.76 -26.73
C GLY A 53 9.22 -12.30 -27.57
N ASN A 54 9.58 -13.14 -28.54
CA ASN A 54 8.61 -13.85 -29.38
C ASN A 54 8.45 -15.30 -28.90
N ASN A 55 7.23 -15.65 -28.50
CA ASN A 55 6.82 -17.00 -28.19
C ASN A 55 5.41 -17.22 -28.78
N GLN A 56 5.24 -18.27 -29.57
CA GLN A 56 3.97 -18.53 -30.27
C GLN A 56 2.87 -19.01 -29.32
N ASN A 57 3.26 -19.68 -28.22
CA ASN A 57 2.35 -20.28 -27.23
C ASN A 57 2.00 -19.33 -26.08
N VAL A 58 2.45 -18.07 -26.15
CA VAL A 58 2.19 -17.07 -25.10
C VAL A 58 1.61 -15.82 -25.73
N LYS A 59 0.45 -15.43 -25.21
CA LYS A 59 -0.27 -14.21 -25.59
C LYS A 59 -0.42 -13.32 -24.36
N PHE A 60 -0.54 -12.03 -24.53
CA PHE A 60 -0.67 -11.11 -23.43
C PHE A 60 -1.37 -9.81 -23.77
N LEU A 61 -1.90 -9.18 -22.73
CA LEU A 61 -2.41 -7.83 -22.72
C LEU A 61 -1.56 -7.00 -21.76
N ALA A 62 -0.96 -5.92 -22.25
CA ALA A 62 -0.17 -5.00 -21.45
C ALA A 62 -0.86 -3.64 -21.33
N TYR A 63 -0.88 -3.11 -20.12
CA TYR A 63 -1.50 -1.82 -19.81
C TYR A 63 -0.57 -0.96 -18.97
N ASN A 64 -0.50 0.34 -19.28
CA ASN A 64 0.34 1.29 -18.57
C ASN A 64 -0.13 2.71 -18.86
N ASN A 65 -0.26 3.55 -17.82
CA ASN A 65 -0.63 4.95 -17.98
C ASN A 65 0.50 5.84 -18.53
N ALA A 66 1.72 5.33 -18.61
CA ALA A 66 2.86 5.93 -19.30
C ALA A 66 3.59 4.81 -20.07
N PRO A 67 3.06 4.36 -21.22
CA PRO A 67 3.61 3.20 -21.92
C PRO A 67 4.95 3.53 -22.60
N PRO A 68 5.79 2.51 -22.85
CA PRO A 68 7.07 2.70 -23.54
C PRO A 68 6.89 3.36 -24.92
N GLY A 69 7.73 4.35 -25.24
CA GLY A 69 7.76 4.98 -26.56
C GLY A 69 6.62 5.95 -26.87
N VAL A 70 5.67 6.18 -25.95
CA VAL A 70 4.56 7.12 -26.16
C VAL A 70 4.64 8.26 -25.14
N ALA A 71 4.89 9.47 -25.65
CA ALA A 71 4.90 10.68 -24.82
C ALA A 71 3.49 11.28 -24.69
N ASN A 72 3.29 12.11 -23.66
CA ASN A 72 2.11 12.96 -23.48
C ASN A 72 0.77 12.22 -23.41
N VAL A 73 0.77 10.96 -22.96
CA VAL A 73 -0.47 10.23 -22.66
C VAL A 73 -1.21 10.90 -21.52
N ILE A 74 -2.48 11.23 -21.74
CA ILE A 74 -3.38 11.76 -20.72
C ILE A 74 -4.37 10.65 -20.34
N THR A 75 -4.26 10.15 -19.12
CA THR A 75 -5.22 9.22 -18.54
C THR A 75 -5.38 9.50 -17.04
N LYS A 76 -6.56 9.20 -16.51
CA LYS A 76 -6.82 9.28 -15.07
C LYS A 76 -6.45 8.00 -14.33
N SER A 77 -6.22 6.90 -15.03
CA SER A 77 -5.78 5.65 -14.43
C SER A 77 -4.29 5.69 -14.11
N ASN A 78 -3.90 5.09 -12.99
CA ASN A 78 -2.49 4.91 -12.64
C ASN A 78 -2.03 3.44 -12.79
N SER A 79 -2.98 2.56 -13.10
CA SER A 79 -2.78 1.11 -13.20
C SER A 79 -1.76 0.76 -14.29
N LYS A 80 -0.85 -0.15 -13.95
CA LYS A 80 0.12 -0.75 -14.89
C LYS A 80 0.27 -2.23 -14.62
N GLY A 81 0.49 -3.01 -15.67
CA GLY A 81 0.61 -4.45 -15.55
C GLY A 81 0.50 -5.19 -16.86
N VAL A 82 0.56 -6.52 -16.74
CA VAL A 82 0.48 -7.45 -17.86
C VAL A 82 -0.38 -8.65 -17.45
N ILE A 83 -1.31 -9.05 -18.31
CA ILE A 83 -1.98 -10.34 -18.24
C ILE A 83 -1.33 -11.23 -19.28
N ILE A 84 -0.76 -12.35 -18.88
CA ILE A 84 -0.09 -13.32 -19.75
C ILE A 84 -0.91 -14.60 -19.76
N LEU A 85 -1.18 -15.15 -20.94
CA LEU A 85 -1.90 -16.40 -21.17
C LEU A 85 -0.98 -17.38 -21.88
N ALA A 86 -0.89 -18.62 -21.38
CA ALA A 86 -0.36 -19.73 -22.17
C ALA A 86 -1.50 -20.36 -22.97
N THR A 87 -1.33 -20.53 -24.28
CA THR A 87 -2.37 -21.08 -25.18
C THR A 87 -2.35 -22.60 -25.27
N ASN A 88 -1.45 -23.26 -24.55
CA ASN A 88 -1.26 -24.72 -24.55
C ASN A 88 -1.48 -25.36 -23.17
N ALA A 89 -1.97 -24.58 -22.19
CA ALA A 89 -2.23 -25.04 -20.83
C ALA A 89 -3.22 -24.09 -20.15
N ASP A 90 -4.02 -24.59 -19.19
CA ASP A 90 -4.81 -23.74 -18.28
C ASP A 90 -3.89 -23.03 -17.27
N SER A 91 -3.17 -22.03 -17.75
CA SER A 91 -2.22 -21.27 -16.96
C SER A 91 -2.04 -19.86 -17.50
N ALA A 92 -2.22 -18.90 -16.60
CA ALA A 92 -2.05 -17.48 -16.84
C ALA A 92 -1.18 -16.85 -15.74
N ALA A 93 -0.73 -15.62 -16.00
CA ALA A 93 -0.07 -14.81 -15.00
C ALA A 93 -0.62 -13.39 -15.03
N TRP A 94 -0.74 -12.78 -13.86
CA TRP A 94 -1.05 -11.38 -13.71
C TRP A 94 0.08 -10.67 -13.00
N ILE A 95 0.64 -9.69 -13.70
CA ILE A 95 1.72 -8.84 -13.23
C ILE A 95 1.16 -7.45 -12.97
N VAL A 96 1.43 -6.89 -11.79
CA VAL A 96 1.15 -5.50 -11.44
C VAL A 96 2.44 -4.81 -11.04
N HIS A 97 2.69 -3.61 -11.57
CA HIS A 97 3.91 -2.87 -11.27
C HIS A 97 3.70 -1.36 -11.25
N THR A 98 4.71 -0.62 -10.79
CA THR A 98 4.68 0.86 -10.77
C THR A 98 5.53 1.53 -11.84
N VAL A 99 6.36 0.77 -12.57
CA VAL A 99 7.37 1.28 -13.53
C VAL A 99 6.71 1.94 -14.77
N PRO A 100 6.88 3.25 -14.99
CA PRO A 100 6.51 3.90 -16.26
C PRO A 100 7.47 3.48 -17.38
N GLY A 101 7.04 3.52 -18.64
CA GLY A 101 7.86 3.16 -19.80
C GLY A 101 8.18 1.66 -19.92
N PHE A 102 7.44 0.79 -19.21
CA PHE A 102 7.75 -0.64 -19.10
C PHE A 102 6.47 -1.50 -19.01
N PRO A 103 6.50 -2.77 -19.47
CA PRO A 103 7.50 -3.37 -20.33
C PRO A 103 7.33 -2.92 -21.79
N ALA A 104 8.43 -2.96 -22.54
CA ALA A 104 8.39 -2.74 -23.98
C ALA A 104 7.97 -4.04 -24.69
N ALA A 105 6.67 -4.16 -25.01
CA ALA A 105 6.10 -5.36 -25.62
C ALA A 105 6.83 -5.71 -26.93
N LYS A 106 7.26 -6.97 -27.08
CA LYS A 106 7.93 -7.52 -28.29
C LYS A 106 9.18 -6.78 -28.79
N THR A 107 9.82 -5.96 -27.96
CA THR A 107 10.98 -5.13 -28.36
C THR A 107 12.24 -5.44 -27.53
N GLY A 108 12.23 -6.53 -26.78
CA GLY A 108 13.33 -6.91 -25.89
C GLY A 108 13.22 -6.27 -24.50
N TYR A 109 13.99 -6.82 -23.56
CA TYR A 109 14.00 -6.33 -22.19
C TYR A 109 14.69 -4.97 -22.15
N ASN A 110 13.96 -3.93 -21.74
CA ASN A 110 14.48 -2.57 -21.66
C ASN A 110 14.00 -1.88 -20.38
N TRP A 111 14.85 -1.85 -19.36
CA TRP A 111 14.56 -1.14 -18.11
C TRP A 111 14.79 0.37 -18.30
N PRO A 112 13.81 1.24 -17.99
CA PRO A 112 13.97 2.68 -18.16
C PRO A 112 15.02 3.27 -17.20
N LEU A 113 16.07 3.88 -17.74
CA LEU A 113 17.21 4.40 -16.97
C LEU A 113 16.80 5.38 -15.85
N ALA A 114 15.81 6.25 -16.11
CA ALA A 114 15.29 7.22 -15.14
C ALA A 114 14.70 6.56 -13.88
N GLU A 115 14.23 5.32 -14.00
CA GLU A 115 13.59 4.58 -12.92
C GLU A 115 14.61 3.90 -11.98
N ASN A 116 15.91 3.99 -12.28
CA ASN A 116 16.98 3.61 -11.34
C ASN A 116 16.96 4.46 -10.07
N ALA A 117 16.68 5.76 -10.20
CA ALA A 117 16.63 6.68 -9.07
C ALA A 117 15.35 6.53 -8.22
N ARG A 118 14.38 5.72 -8.66
CA ARG A 118 13.04 5.66 -8.08
C ARG A 118 12.74 4.33 -7.41
N GLY A 119 11.79 4.39 -6.48
CA GLY A 119 11.27 3.24 -5.75
C GLY A 119 10.13 2.57 -6.51
N HIS A 120 10.18 1.25 -6.70
CA HIS A 120 9.20 0.47 -7.45
C HIS A 120 8.74 -0.78 -6.71
N LEU A 121 7.49 -1.13 -6.96
CA LEU A 121 6.89 -2.38 -6.52
C LEU A 121 6.46 -3.15 -7.76
N LEU A 122 6.74 -4.44 -7.75
CA LEU A 122 6.32 -5.35 -8.80
C LEU A 122 5.77 -6.63 -8.17
N ILE A 123 4.61 -7.09 -8.61
CA ILE A 123 3.93 -8.27 -8.08
C ILE A 123 3.63 -9.20 -9.25
N CYS A 124 3.97 -10.47 -9.12
CA CYS A 124 3.67 -11.50 -10.11
C CYS A 124 2.80 -12.58 -9.44
N LEU A 125 1.67 -12.90 -10.07
CA LEU A 125 0.74 -13.93 -9.61
C LEU A 125 0.49 -14.93 -10.74
N THR A 126 0.77 -16.21 -10.50
CA THR A 126 0.37 -17.31 -11.38
C THR A 126 -1.04 -17.73 -11.02
N ILE A 127 -1.92 -17.81 -12.02
CA ILE A 127 -3.37 -18.01 -11.89
C ILE A 127 -3.85 -18.97 -12.98
N SER A 128 -5.00 -19.61 -12.79
CA SER A 128 -5.67 -20.29 -13.90
C SER A 128 -6.27 -19.28 -14.87
N GLU A 129 -6.52 -19.69 -16.11
CA GLU A 129 -7.12 -18.87 -17.15
C GLU A 129 -8.51 -18.33 -16.72
N SER A 130 -9.28 -19.16 -16.00
CA SER A 130 -10.60 -18.80 -15.47
C SER A 130 -10.61 -17.56 -14.55
N GLN A 131 -9.46 -17.18 -13.97
CA GLN A 131 -9.36 -15.99 -13.11
C GLN A 131 -9.23 -14.68 -13.92
N ILE A 132 -8.87 -14.74 -15.20
CA ILE A 132 -8.61 -13.55 -16.04
C ILE A 132 -9.84 -12.65 -16.12
N ASN A 133 -11.03 -13.22 -16.29
CA ASN A 133 -12.26 -12.43 -16.46
C ASN A 133 -12.61 -11.62 -15.20
N ALA A 134 -12.27 -12.13 -14.00
CA ALA A 134 -12.44 -11.40 -12.74
C ALA A 134 -11.44 -10.22 -12.63
N ILE A 135 -10.20 -10.41 -13.07
CA ILE A 135 -9.21 -9.32 -13.16
C ILE A 135 -9.69 -8.26 -14.15
N ALA A 136 -10.14 -8.70 -15.33
CA ALA A 136 -10.63 -7.81 -16.37
C ALA A 136 -11.83 -6.97 -15.92
N ALA A 137 -12.74 -7.54 -15.11
CA ALA A 137 -13.86 -6.79 -14.53
C ALA A 137 -13.37 -5.63 -13.63
N SER A 138 -12.26 -5.82 -12.91
CA SER A 138 -11.65 -4.75 -12.10
C SER A 138 -10.92 -3.72 -12.96
N LEU A 139 -10.18 -4.17 -13.96
CA LEU A 139 -9.46 -3.29 -14.88
C LEU A 139 -10.41 -2.43 -15.72
N LEU A 140 -11.51 -2.99 -16.21
CA LEU A 140 -12.53 -2.26 -16.97
C LEU A 140 -13.07 -1.04 -16.19
N LEU A 141 -13.17 -1.16 -14.87
CA LEU A 141 -13.67 -0.10 -14.02
C LEU A 141 -12.63 1.01 -13.79
N VAL A 142 -11.34 0.67 -13.74
CA VAL A 142 -10.25 1.64 -13.54
C VAL A 142 -9.67 2.20 -14.84
N GLN A 143 -10.17 1.73 -15.99
CA GLN A 143 -9.91 2.27 -17.33
C GLN A 143 -8.40 2.49 -17.62
N PRO A 144 -7.55 1.46 -17.48
CA PRO A 144 -6.14 1.58 -17.78
C PRO A 144 -5.93 1.76 -19.29
N LEU A 145 -4.84 2.42 -19.68
CA LEU A 145 -4.44 2.47 -21.08
C LEU A 145 -3.81 1.13 -21.48
N ILE A 146 -4.46 0.41 -22.38
CA ILE A 146 -3.92 -0.81 -23.01
C ILE A 146 -3.03 -0.37 -24.17
N HIS A 147 -1.76 -0.76 -24.15
CA HIS A 147 -0.79 -0.39 -25.19
C HIS A 147 -0.35 -1.60 -26.03
N TYR A 148 -0.73 -2.82 -25.63
CA TYR A 148 -0.52 -4.02 -26.41
C TYR A 148 -1.57 -5.08 -26.04
N ASN A 149 -2.09 -5.81 -27.02
CA ASN A 149 -2.93 -6.97 -26.82
C ASN A 149 -2.84 -7.92 -28.03
N ASP A 150 -2.39 -9.15 -27.81
CA ASP A 150 -2.40 -10.21 -28.83
C ASP A 150 -3.18 -11.47 -28.37
N ILE A 151 -3.93 -11.40 -27.27
CA ILE A 151 -4.78 -12.49 -26.80
C ILE A 151 -5.94 -12.69 -27.79
N PRO A 152 -6.04 -13.85 -28.46
CA PRO A 152 -7.05 -14.07 -29.50
C PRO A 152 -8.42 -14.32 -28.88
N LYS A 153 -9.47 -13.93 -29.62
CA LYS A 153 -10.87 -14.03 -29.18
C LYS A 153 -11.33 -15.48 -28.90
N THR A 154 -10.65 -16.47 -29.48
CA THR A 154 -10.93 -17.90 -29.25
C THR A 154 -10.68 -18.30 -27.80
N GLU A 155 -9.61 -17.79 -27.19
CA GLU A 155 -9.29 -18.02 -25.77
C GLU A 155 -10.25 -17.26 -24.85
N THR A 156 -10.72 -16.09 -25.30
CA THR A 156 -11.53 -15.19 -24.46
C THR A 156 -13.03 -15.29 -24.73
N ALA A 157 -13.49 -16.35 -25.39
CA ALA A 157 -14.90 -16.56 -25.74
C ALA A 157 -15.81 -16.52 -24.50
N GLY A 158 -15.36 -17.10 -23.39
CA GLY A 158 -16.05 -17.09 -22.08
C GLY A 158 -15.78 -15.87 -21.20
N MET A 159 -15.06 -14.85 -21.69
CA MET A 159 -14.54 -13.74 -20.88
C MET A 159 -15.13 -12.38 -21.29
N PRO A 160 -16.42 -12.12 -21.00
CA PRO A 160 -17.10 -10.90 -21.46
C PRO A 160 -16.48 -9.59 -20.95
N TYR A 161 -15.91 -9.58 -19.73
CA TYR A 161 -15.24 -8.38 -19.22
C TYR A 161 -13.89 -8.15 -19.88
N PHE A 162 -13.16 -9.24 -20.18
CA PHE A 162 -11.91 -9.15 -20.94
C PHE A 162 -12.18 -8.60 -22.34
N ASN A 163 -13.19 -9.12 -23.04
CA ASN A 163 -13.52 -8.64 -24.39
C ASN A 163 -13.88 -7.15 -24.38
N LYS A 164 -14.66 -6.68 -23.39
CA LYS A 164 -14.94 -5.25 -23.22
C LYS A 164 -13.69 -4.43 -22.95
N LEU A 165 -12.79 -4.93 -22.10
CA LEU A 165 -11.53 -4.26 -21.78
C LEU A 165 -10.65 -4.15 -23.03
N ALA A 166 -10.44 -5.25 -23.75
CA ALA A 166 -9.65 -5.32 -24.97
C ALA A 166 -10.20 -4.40 -26.10
N GLU A 167 -11.51 -4.19 -26.14
CA GLU A 167 -12.18 -3.26 -27.07
C GLU A 167 -12.12 -1.79 -26.61
N GLY A 168 -11.49 -1.49 -25.46
CA GLY A 168 -11.42 -0.14 -24.92
C GLY A 168 -12.76 0.41 -24.41
N LYS A 169 -13.73 -0.47 -24.10
CA LYS A 169 -15.02 -0.05 -23.56
C LYS A 169 -14.87 0.46 -22.13
N ILE A 170 -15.73 1.39 -21.75
CA ILE A 170 -15.77 1.96 -20.40
C ILE A 170 -17.08 1.58 -19.70
N SER A 171 -17.02 1.33 -18.39
CA SER A 171 -18.22 1.11 -17.59
C SER A 171 -18.86 2.45 -17.21
N THR A 172 -19.94 2.82 -17.89
CA THR A 172 -20.69 4.06 -17.64
C THR A 172 -21.87 3.89 -16.70
N LEU A 173 -22.30 2.64 -16.47
CA LEU A 173 -23.44 2.30 -15.61
C LEU A 173 -22.97 1.82 -14.23
N PRO A 174 -23.79 2.05 -13.18
CA PRO A 174 -23.52 1.51 -11.86
C PRO A 174 -23.55 -0.04 -11.86
N PRO A 175 -22.84 -0.70 -10.93
CA PRO A 175 -22.10 -0.10 -9.80
C PRO A 175 -20.74 0.49 -10.21
N PHE A 176 -20.40 1.66 -9.65
CA PHE A 176 -19.11 2.35 -9.89
C PHE A 176 -17.97 1.86 -9.00
N THR A 177 -18.19 0.75 -8.29
CA THR A 177 -17.21 0.06 -7.46
C THR A 177 -17.37 -1.44 -7.68
N SER A 178 -16.25 -2.16 -7.70
CA SER A 178 -16.24 -3.61 -7.84
C SER A 178 -15.34 -4.25 -6.79
N ARG A 179 -15.71 -5.45 -6.36
CA ARG A 179 -14.90 -6.33 -5.52
C ARG A 179 -14.82 -7.67 -6.22
N GLN A 180 -13.62 -8.04 -6.61
CA GLN A 180 -13.32 -9.35 -7.20
C GLN A 180 -12.42 -10.13 -6.24
N THR A 181 -12.49 -11.45 -6.33
CA THR A 181 -11.62 -12.34 -5.58
C THR A 181 -11.01 -13.32 -6.56
N ILE A 182 -9.68 -13.44 -6.54
CA ILE A 182 -8.96 -14.43 -7.31
C ILE A 182 -8.11 -15.31 -6.41
N ARG A 183 -7.70 -16.47 -6.92
CA ARG A 183 -6.77 -17.38 -6.23
C ARG A 183 -5.59 -17.70 -7.14
N THR A 184 -4.39 -17.71 -6.58
CA THR A 184 -3.20 -18.16 -7.31
C THR A 184 -3.27 -19.66 -7.57
N GLN A 185 -2.79 -20.09 -8.73
CA GLN A 185 -2.59 -21.49 -9.08
C GLN A 185 -1.36 -22.01 -8.32
N SER A 186 -1.58 -22.73 -7.22
CA SER A 186 -0.56 -23.37 -6.40
C SER A 186 -1.15 -24.60 -5.71
N GLY A 187 -0.52 -25.77 -5.87
CA GLY A 187 -1.02 -27.03 -5.31
C GLY A 187 -0.92 -27.12 -3.79
N ALA A 188 0.11 -26.50 -3.19
CA ALA A 188 0.37 -26.59 -1.75
C ALA A 188 -0.19 -25.40 -0.94
N ALA A 189 -0.19 -24.19 -1.52
CA ALA A 189 -0.55 -22.97 -0.81
C ALA A 189 -1.14 -21.91 -1.76
N PRO A 190 -2.42 -22.02 -2.15
CA PRO A 190 -3.09 -21.01 -2.96
C PRO A 190 -3.31 -19.72 -2.15
N VAL A 191 -2.83 -18.60 -2.68
CA VAL A 191 -3.02 -17.27 -2.09
C VAL A 191 -4.31 -16.66 -2.62
N THR A 192 -5.17 -16.19 -1.71
CA THR A 192 -6.36 -15.43 -2.06
C THR A 192 -6.03 -13.93 -2.18
N VAL A 193 -6.44 -13.33 -3.28
CA VAL A 193 -6.26 -11.90 -3.56
C VAL A 193 -7.62 -11.27 -3.81
N HIS A 194 -7.94 -10.21 -3.07
CA HIS A 194 -9.13 -9.41 -3.32
C HIS A 194 -8.74 -8.14 -4.07
N ILE A 195 -9.51 -7.83 -5.10
CA ILE A 195 -9.28 -6.67 -5.96
C ILE A 195 -10.47 -5.74 -5.73
N TYR A 196 -10.18 -4.57 -5.18
CA TYR A 196 -11.16 -3.50 -5.01
C TYR A 196 -10.89 -2.45 -6.05
N SER A 197 -11.89 -2.11 -6.85
CA SER A 197 -11.78 -1.11 -7.91
C SER A 197 -12.90 -0.10 -7.80
N LYS A 198 -12.62 1.11 -8.26
CA LYS A 198 -13.60 2.18 -8.42
C LYS A 198 -13.37 2.91 -9.73
N SER A 199 -14.44 3.42 -10.34
CA SER A 199 -14.33 4.29 -11.52
C SER A 199 -14.24 5.76 -11.12
N GLU A 200 -13.99 6.62 -12.11
CA GLU A 200 -14.06 8.08 -11.92
C GLU A 200 -15.44 8.57 -11.47
N SER A 201 -16.51 7.86 -11.81
CA SER A 201 -17.88 8.20 -11.38
C SER A 201 -18.12 7.91 -9.90
N SER A 202 -17.24 7.16 -9.24
CA SER A 202 -17.37 6.82 -7.84
C SER A 202 -16.94 7.95 -6.91
N LYS A 203 -17.85 8.35 -6.02
CA LYS A 203 -17.64 9.31 -4.93
C LYS A 203 -16.89 8.72 -3.73
N TYR A 204 -16.29 7.54 -3.85
CA TYR A 204 -15.49 6.94 -2.79
C TYR A 204 -14.01 7.17 -3.00
N GLU A 205 -13.31 7.54 -1.94
CA GLU A 205 -11.86 7.54 -1.89
C GLU A 205 -11.38 6.14 -1.49
N ILE A 206 -10.33 5.63 -2.15
CA ILE A 206 -9.98 4.20 -2.10
C ILE A 206 -9.47 3.77 -0.71
N TYR A 207 -8.74 4.61 0.01
CA TYR A 207 -8.14 4.22 1.30
C TYR A 207 -9.19 4.13 2.42
N LYS A 208 -9.88 5.23 2.69
CA LYS A 208 -10.81 5.34 3.82
C LYS A 208 -12.18 4.76 3.50
N LYS A 209 -12.73 5.08 2.33
CA LYS A 209 -14.13 4.72 2.00
C LYS A 209 -14.25 3.31 1.42
N VAL A 210 -13.15 2.73 0.95
CA VAL A 210 -13.12 1.34 0.46
C VAL A 210 -12.29 0.46 1.40
N ILE A 211 -10.97 0.62 1.46
CA ILE A 211 -10.07 -0.31 2.18
C ILE A 211 -10.39 -0.37 3.68
N VAL A 212 -10.38 0.77 4.39
CA VAL A 212 -10.68 0.81 5.84
C VAL A 212 -12.06 0.26 6.15
N LYS A 213 -13.09 0.62 5.36
CA LYS A 213 -14.46 0.12 5.56
C LYS A 213 -14.56 -1.40 5.39
N VAL A 214 -13.87 -1.94 4.40
CA VAL A 214 -13.84 -3.37 4.11
C VAL A 214 -13.07 -4.13 5.18
N LEU A 215 -11.87 -3.65 5.51
CA LEU A 215 -10.99 -4.32 6.47
C LEU A 215 -11.47 -4.18 7.91
N LYS A 216 -12.25 -3.12 8.21
CA LYS A 216 -12.67 -2.75 9.58
C LYS A 216 -11.48 -2.67 10.54
N LYS A 217 -10.32 -2.27 10.02
CA LYS A 217 -9.04 -2.22 10.73
C LYS A 217 -8.33 -0.89 10.45
N THR A 218 -7.43 -0.53 11.36
CA THR A 218 -6.47 0.53 11.09
C THR A 218 -5.49 0.06 10.02
N ILE A 219 -5.07 0.97 9.13
CA ILE A 219 -4.05 0.71 8.12
C ILE A 219 -2.88 1.68 8.28
N LYS A 220 -1.64 1.19 8.12
CA LYS A 220 -0.44 2.01 7.96
C LYS A 220 -0.20 2.22 6.47
N VAL A 221 -0.05 3.47 6.03
CA VAL A 221 0.02 3.85 4.61
C VAL A 221 1.38 4.43 4.28
N TRP A 222 2.01 3.88 3.25
CA TRP A 222 3.14 4.47 2.53
C TRP A 222 2.66 4.96 1.17
N SER A 223 2.75 6.26 0.93
CA SER A 223 2.36 6.85 -0.35
C SER A 223 2.84 8.29 -0.45
N ARG A 224 3.18 8.73 -1.67
CA ARG A 224 3.31 10.16 -1.98
C ARG A 224 2.02 10.86 -1.61
N ARG A 225 2.13 12.00 -0.94
CA ARG A 225 0.98 12.75 -0.42
C ARG A 225 1.23 14.23 -0.49
N ASP A 226 0.14 14.99 -0.53
CA ASP A 226 0.20 16.44 -0.38
C ASP A 226 0.69 16.82 1.03
N SER A 227 1.28 18.01 1.18
CA SER A 227 1.78 18.52 2.47
C SER A 227 0.65 18.82 3.47
N LYS A 228 -0.61 18.76 3.03
CA LYS A 228 -1.81 19.06 3.81
C LYS A 228 -2.36 17.82 4.51
N LEU A 229 -2.13 16.62 3.98
CA LEU A 229 -2.39 15.34 4.60
C LEU A 229 -1.33 15.08 5.69
N LYS A 230 -1.45 15.81 6.79
CA LYS A 230 -0.80 15.45 8.05
C LYS A 230 -1.48 14.20 8.59
N GLY A 231 -0.75 13.37 9.33
CA GLY A 231 -1.35 12.24 10.05
C GLY A 231 -2.21 12.79 11.18
N ASP A 232 -3.41 13.25 10.82
CA ASP A 232 -4.27 14.05 11.67
C ASP A 232 -5.19 13.10 12.47
N CYS A 233 -5.05 13.10 13.80
CA CYS A 233 -5.79 12.22 14.70
C CYS A 233 -7.26 12.66 14.90
N ARG A 234 -7.85 13.47 13.99
CA ARG A 234 -9.26 13.85 14.05
C ARG A 234 -10.14 12.60 14.01
N GLY A 235 -11.25 12.61 14.77
CA GLY A 235 -12.15 11.45 14.95
C GLY A 235 -12.62 10.75 13.67
N SER A 236 -12.56 11.43 12.51
CA SER A 236 -12.90 10.83 11.22
C SER A 236 -11.78 10.01 10.56
N GLN A 237 -10.50 10.15 10.93
CA GLN A 237 -9.34 9.47 10.31
C GLN A 237 -8.63 8.45 11.24
N ARG A 238 -9.25 8.05 12.36
CA ARG A 238 -8.68 7.13 13.38
C ARG A 238 -8.08 5.82 12.86
N HIS A 239 -8.48 5.37 11.67
CA HIS A 239 -8.06 4.11 11.07
C HIS A 239 -7.00 4.23 9.98
N ILE A 240 -6.39 5.41 9.76
CA ILE A 240 -5.28 5.58 8.82
C ILE A 240 -4.08 6.18 9.57
N ARG A 241 -2.97 5.45 9.61
CA ARG A 241 -1.68 5.89 10.15
C ARG A 241 -0.72 6.11 9.01
N LEU A 242 -0.13 7.30 8.90
CA LEU A 242 0.83 7.58 7.83
C LEU A 242 2.24 7.17 8.26
N ILE A 243 2.95 6.48 7.38
CA ILE A 243 4.37 6.17 7.56
C ILE A 243 5.18 7.45 7.25
N LYS A 244 6.08 7.81 8.16
CA LYS A 244 6.98 8.95 8.04
C LYS A 244 8.12 8.64 7.07
N SER A 245 8.60 9.70 6.44
CA SER A 245 9.75 9.70 5.55
C SER A 245 10.91 10.40 6.24
N PRO A 246 12.16 9.92 6.11
CA PRO A 246 12.57 8.69 5.41
C PRO A 246 12.19 7.41 6.19
N ALA A 247 12.14 6.29 5.48
CA ALA A 247 11.92 4.95 6.05
C ALA A 247 12.90 3.94 5.45
N ALA A 248 12.86 2.70 5.93
CA ALA A 248 13.61 1.60 5.35
C ALA A 248 12.70 0.37 5.18
N ILE A 249 12.90 -0.38 4.10
CA ILE A 249 12.27 -1.68 3.85
C ILE A 249 13.39 -2.71 3.72
N ASN A 250 13.51 -3.59 4.73
CA ASN A 250 14.58 -4.58 4.84
C ASN A 250 15.98 -4.02 4.50
N ASP A 251 16.39 -3.02 5.27
CA ASP A 251 17.65 -2.25 5.17
C ASP A 251 17.84 -1.45 3.87
N HIS A 252 16.84 -1.41 2.98
CA HIS A 252 16.83 -0.46 1.86
C HIS A 252 16.14 0.85 2.23
N ASN A 253 16.91 1.93 2.23
CA ASN A 253 16.39 3.28 2.49
C ASN A 253 15.42 3.75 1.41
N THR A 254 14.33 4.38 1.84
CA THR A 254 13.31 4.94 0.96
C THR A 254 12.80 6.28 1.49
N ASN A 255 12.27 7.10 0.59
CA ASN A 255 11.70 8.40 0.91
C ASN A 255 10.57 8.75 -0.07
N LEU A 256 9.66 9.61 0.36
CA LEU A 256 8.48 9.98 -0.43
C LEU A 256 8.81 10.81 -1.69
N GLY A 257 9.98 11.44 -1.76
CA GLY A 257 10.41 12.21 -2.93
C GLY A 257 10.79 11.30 -4.11
N ALA A 258 11.40 10.15 -3.82
CA ALA A 258 11.95 9.23 -4.83
C ALA A 258 11.12 7.94 -5.00
N ASP A 259 10.33 7.54 -4.00
CA ASP A 259 9.46 6.36 -4.09
C ASP A 259 8.10 6.72 -4.69
N ILE A 260 7.68 6.01 -5.74
CA ILE A 260 6.36 6.20 -6.37
C ILE A 260 5.34 5.12 -6.00
N THR A 261 5.74 4.18 -5.15
CA THR A 261 4.84 3.13 -4.70
C THR A 261 3.78 3.68 -3.76
N SER A 262 2.63 3.02 -3.76
CA SER A 262 1.55 3.30 -2.84
C SER A 262 1.03 1.98 -2.31
N TRP A 263 1.14 1.80 -1.01
CA TRP A 263 0.75 0.56 -0.34
C TRP A 263 0.29 0.82 1.09
N ALA A 264 -0.47 -0.13 1.62
CA ALA A 264 -0.95 -0.11 2.99
C ALA A 264 -0.85 -1.49 3.64
N VAL A 265 -0.63 -1.51 4.95
CA VAL A 265 -0.68 -2.74 5.76
C VAL A 265 -1.71 -2.60 6.87
N SER A 266 -2.40 -3.68 7.24
CA SER A 266 -3.34 -3.65 8.38
C SER A 266 -2.62 -3.63 9.73
N ASP A 267 -3.26 -3.02 10.73
CA ASP A 267 -2.74 -2.84 12.09
C ASP A 267 -3.89 -3.00 13.11
N PRO A 268 -3.96 -4.08 13.91
CA PRO A 268 -3.15 -5.30 13.81
C PRO A 268 -3.61 -6.19 12.64
N GLY A 269 -2.70 -6.92 12.02
CA GLY A 269 -3.05 -7.94 11.03
C GLY A 269 -1.97 -8.17 9.99
N ASN A 270 -2.31 -9.03 9.02
CA ASN A 270 -1.41 -9.57 8.01
C ASN A 270 -1.86 -9.27 6.57
N ILE A 271 -2.51 -8.13 6.35
CA ILE A 271 -3.02 -7.76 5.03
C ILE A 271 -2.13 -6.70 4.41
N PHE A 272 -1.58 -7.00 3.23
CA PHE A 272 -0.89 -6.02 2.40
C PHE A 272 -1.79 -5.59 1.26
N CYS A 273 -1.83 -4.28 1.01
CA CYS A 273 -2.61 -3.65 -0.03
C CYS A 273 -1.65 -2.90 -0.96
N HIS A 274 -1.51 -3.32 -2.21
CA HIS A 274 -0.97 -2.42 -3.23
C HIS A 274 -2.11 -1.54 -3.76
N ILE A 275 -1.88 -0.22 -3.84
CA ILE A 275 -2.84 0.73 -4.39
C ILE A 275 -2.17 1.47 -5.55
N ASP A 276 -2.82 1.50 -6.71
CA ASP A 276 -2.26 2.15 -7.91
C ASP A 276 -2.27 3.68 -7.82
N LYS A 277 -3.13 4.21 -6.96
CA LYS A 277 -3.37 5.63 -6.76
C LYS A 277 -2.73 6.11 -5.44
N PRO A 278 -1.98 7.23 -5.45
CA PRO A 278 -1.36 7.77 -4.23
C PRO A 278 -2.39 8.24 -3.20
N TYR A 279 -2.02 8.51 -1.95
CA TYR A 279 -2.94 9.05 -0.96
C TYR A 279 -3.00 10.58 -1.05
N LEU A 280 -4.03 11.12 -1.70
CA LEU A 280 -4.22 12.56 -1.95
C LEU A 280 -5.59 13.04 -1.45
N LYS A 281 -5.72 14.34 -1.11
CA LYS A 281 -6.98 14.90 -0.60
C LYS A 281 -8.16 14.75 -1.58
N ASN A 282 -7.89 14.95 -2.87
CA ASN A 282 -8.91 14.92 -3.92
C ASN A 282 -8.75 13.67 -4.80
N GLN A 283 -9.49 12.61 -4.47
CA GLN A 283 -9.56 11.38 -5.29
C GLN A 283 -10.99 10.92 -5.59
N THR A 284 -11.96 11.68 -5.11
CA THR A 284 -13.39 11.38 -5.14
C THR A 284 -13.99 11.37 -6.54
N LYS A 285 -13.18 11.56 -7.59
CA LYS A 285 -13.55 11.48 -9.01
C LYS A 285 -12.44 10.89 -9.89
N GLU A 286 -11.61 10.03 -9.33
CA GLU A 286 -10.56 9.33 -10.07
C GLU A 286 -10.72 7.82 -9.97
N PRO A 287 -10.41 7.06 -11.04
CA PRO A 287 -10.35 5.62 -10.96
C PRO A 287 -9.20 5.17 -10.06
N ALA A 288 -9.39 4.09 -9.31
CA ALA A 288 -8.37 3.53 -8.45
C ALA A 288 -8.61 2.03 -8.23
N MET A 289 -7.51 1.30 -8.10
CA MET A 289 -7.48 -0.14 -7.79
C MET A 289 -6.64 -0.38 -6.54
N ALA A 290 -7.14 -1.24 -5.66
CA ALA A 290 -6.41 -1.79 -4.54
C ALA A 290 -6.40 -3.32 -4.63
N MET A 291 -5.20 -3.90 -4.70
CA MET A 291 -4.97 -5.34 -4.62
C MET A 291 -4.61 -5.71 -3.18
N LEU A 292 -5.52 -6.43 -2.52
CA LEU A 292 -5.37 -6.90 -1.14
C LEU A 292 -4.98 -8.36 -1.14
N LYS A 293 -3.80 -8.65 -0.61
CA LYS A 293 -3.30 -10.01 -0.43
C LYS A 293 -3.43 -10.39 1.04
N PHE A 294 -4.22 -11.42 1.33
CA PHE A 294 -4.20 -12.07 2.64
C PHE A 294 -2.99 -12.98 2.67
N SER A 295 -2.01 -12.64 3.48
CA SER A 295 -0.82 -13.45 3.63
C SER A 295 -0.22 -13.22 5.00
N GLU A 296 -0.28 -14.27 5.84
CA GLU A 296 0.50 -14.41 7.08
C GLU A 296 1.97 -14.01 6.86
N LEU A 297 2.52 -14.32 5.69
CA LEU A 297 3.91 -14.04 5.33
C LEU A 297 4.17 -12.56 4.99
N LEU A 298 3.32 -11.89 4.19
CA LEU A 298 3.71 -10.62 3.56
C LEU A 298 3.80 -9.43 4.53
N VAL A 299 3.16 -9.50 5.70
CA VAL A 299 3.01 -8.32 6.58
C VAL A 299 3.88 -8.37 7.83
N LEU A 300 4.29 -9.55 8.30
CA LEU A 300 5.45 -9.61 9.18
C LEU A 300 6.68 -8.96 8.50
N LEU A 301 6.71 -8.97 7.16
CA LEU A 301 7.89 -8.66 6.37
C LEU A 301 8.07 -7.20 5.94
N PHE A 302 7.02 -6.39 5.79
CA PHE A 302 7.19 -4.93 5.64
C PHE A 302 7.47 -4.21 6.98
N LEU A 303 7.33 -4.90 8.11
CA LEU A 303 7.32 -4.29 9.46
C LEU A 303 8.62 -4.45 10.27
N VAL A 304 9.61 -5.25 9.85
CA VAL A 304 10.84 -5.41 10.65
C VAL A 304 11.78 -4.21 10.43
N LYS A 305 11.86 -3.38 11.48
CA LYS A 305 12.60 -2.10 11.66
C LYS A 305 11.91 -0.80 11.24
N LEU A 306 10.58 -0.74 11.12
CA LEU A 306 9.91 0.53 11.46
C LEU A 306 9.94 0.68 12.98
N SER A 307 11.01 1.26 13.52
CA SER A 307 11.01 1.69 14.93
C SER A 307 9.72 2.50 15.17
N HIS A 308 9.06 2.25 16.31
CA HIS A 308 7.76 2.83 16.73
C HIS A 308 7.68 4.39 16.69
N SER A 309 8.77 5.05 16.27
CA SER A 309 8.95 6.47 16.01
C SER A 309 8.41 6.94 14.64
N GLN A 310 8.24 6.02 13.67
CA GLN A 310 8.05 6.35 12.26
C GLN A 310 6.58 6.46 11.79
N THR A 311 5.57 6.33 12.66
CA THR A 311 4.18 6.69 12.31
C THR A 311 3.80 8.03 12.93
N SER A 312 2.81 8.75 12.36
CA SER A 312 2.29 10.00 12.95
C SER A 312 2.00 9.85 14.45
N LYS A 313 2.21 10.91 15.25
CA LYS A 313 2.24 10.95 16.75
C LYS A 313 1.00 10.38 17.49
N CYS A 314 0.03 9.76 16.82
CA CYS A 314 -1.12 9.12 17.46
C CYS A 314 -0.70 7.79 18.12
N GLN A 315 -0.03 7.88 19.27
CA GLN A 315 0.19 6.76 20.17
C GLN A 315 -0.86 6.84 21.28
N ASP A 316 -1.89 6.00 21.22
CA ASP A 316 -2.77 5.75 22.37
C ASP A 316 -1.95 4.95 23.39
N LYS A 317 -1.25 5.66 24.28
CA LYS A 317 -0.50 5.07 25.40
C LYS A 317 -1.23 5.40 26.69
N PRO A 318 -2.07 4.50 27.21
CA PRO A 318 -2.57 4.63 28.58
C PRO A 318 -1.38 4.69 29.52
N VAL A 319 -1.31 5.75 30.33
CA VAL A 319 -0.32 5.91 31.39
C VAL A 319 -1.09 5.85 32.71
N TYR A 320 -0.72 4.91 33.58
CA TYR A 320 -1.29 4.79 34.91
C TYR A 320 -0.22 5.04 35.96
N LYS A 321 -0.52 5.86 36.96
CA LYS A 321 0.34 6.12 38.11
C LYS A 321 -0.37 5.60 39.35
N ALA A 322 0.20 4.60 40.01
CA ALA A 322 -0.35 4.10 41.27
C ALA A 322 -0.20 5.13 42.40
N PRO A 323 -1.11 5.16 43.39
CA PRO A 323 -0.96 6.00 44.57
C PRO A 323 0.40 5.80 45.26
N GLY A 324 1.09 6.90 45.59
CA GLY A 324 2.39 6.87 46.29
C GLY A 324 3.62 6.53 45.43
N GLN A 325 3.46 6.21 44.13
CA GLN A 325 4.59 5.91 43.23
C GLN A 325 4.97 7.13 42.40
N ASN A 326 6.26 7.39 42.20
CA ASN A 326 6.73 8.52 41.38
C ASN A 326 6.87 8.16 39.89
N THR A 327 6.97 6.88 39.58
CA THR A 327 7.02 6.32 38.22
C THR A 327 5.63 5.84 37.78
N SER A 328 5.37 5.86 36.48
CA SER A 328 4.12 5.37 35.89
C SER A 328 4.29 3.99 35.27
N LYS A 329 3.21 3.22 35.13
CA LYS A 329 3.14 2.08 34.23
C LYS A 329 2.57 2.50 32.86
N ILE A 330 3.08 1.92 31.78
CA ILE A 330 2.68 2.23 30.39
C ILE A 330 2.27 0.93 29.70
N ILE A 331 1.14 0.96 28.98
CA ILE A 331 0.78 -0.13 28.05
C ILE A 331 1.23 0.28 26.64
N PHE A 332 1.99 -0.61 25.99
CA PHE A 332 2.27 -0.50 24.56
C PHE A 332 1.20 -1.24 23.76
N ALA A 333 0.70 -0.60 22.69
CA ALA A 333 -0.31 -1.20 21.81
C ALA A 333 0.12 -2.53 21.15
N THR A 334 1.42 -2.88 21.23
CA THR A 334 2.00 -4.12 20.69
C THR A 334 2.10 -5.27 21.70
N ALA A 335 1.82 -5.03 22.98
CA ALA A 335 1.86 -6.04 24.03
C ALA A 335 0.53 -6.02 24.78
N ALA A 336 -0.48 -6.72 24.25
CA ALA A 336 -1.73 -6.90 24.96
C ALA A 336 -1.46 -7.66 26.27
N GLY A 337 -1.59 -6.98 27.41
CA GLY A 337 -1.55 -7.59 28.74
C GLY A 337 -0.32 -7.32 29.61
N ALA A 338 0.73 -6.62 29.12
CA ALA A 338 1.91 -6.29 29.93
C ALA A 338 2.01 -4.78 30.21
N TRP A 339 2.19 -4.42 31.49
CA TRP A 339 2.45 -3.07 31.95
C TRP A 339 3.95 -2.87 32.14
N ASP A 340 4.56 -2.00 31.34
CA ASP A 340 5.99 -1.67 31.47
C ASP A 340 6.20 -0.49 32.40
N ASP A 341 7.35 -0.45 33.08
CA ASP A 341 7.75 0.70 33.87
C ASP A 341 8.09 1.90 32.98
N GLY A 342 7.57 3.07 33.36
CA GLY A 342 7.90 4.34 32.76
C GLY A 342 9.36 4.67 33.03
N ALA A 343 10.07 5.11 31.99
CA ALA A 343 11.52 5.31 32.01
C ALA A 343 12.03 6.32 33.05
N GLN A 344 11.18 7.27 33.49
CA GLN A 344 11.52 8.33 34.43
C GLN A 344 10.30 8.69 35.29
N ALA A 345 10.53 9.34 36.44
CA ALA A 345 9.46 9.84 37.29
C ALA A 345 8.63 10.92 36.59
N LEU A 346 7.32 10.95 36.85
CA LEU A 346 6.39 11.94 36.26
C LEU A 346 6.61 13.39 36.75
N SER A 347 7.45 13.57 37.78
CA SER A 347 7.87 14.87 38.29
C SER A 347 9.03 15.49 37.49
N ASN A 348 9.67 14.73 36.61
CA ASN A 348 10.82 15.22 35.85
C ASN A 348 10.36 16.00 34.62
N ASN A 349 11.03 17.11 34.29
CA ASN A 349 10.65 17.95 33.14
C ASN A 349 10.83 17.26 31.76
N ALA A 350 11.55 16.15 31.71
CA ALA A 350 11.83 15.40 30.48
C ALA A 350 12.02 13.90 30.77
N GLY A 351 12.07 13.11 29.71
CA GLY A 351 12.46 11.70 29.78
C GLY A 351 11.32 10.71 30.10
N HIS A 352 10.10 11.18 30.38
CA HIS A 352 8.91 10.33 30.46
C HIS A 352 7.91 10.63 29.33
N SER A 353 7.02 9.67 29.04
CA SER A 353 6.08 9.72 27.92
C SER A 353 5.10 10.91 28.00
N PHE A 354 4.62 11.23 29.20
CA PHE A 354 3.68 12.33 29.42
C PHE A 354 4.30 13.72 29.15
N ALA A 355 5.53 13.99 29.61
CA ALA A 355 6.24 15.25 29.33
C ALA A 355 6.50 15.42 27.83
N LYS A 356 6.86 14.33 27.15
CA LYS A 356 7.08 14.34 25.69
C LYS A 356 5.80 14.65 24.90
N THR A 357 4.64 14.22 25.38
CA THR A 357 3.34 14.54 24.76
C THR A 357 2.97 16.01 24.93
N LEU A 358 3.33 16.62 26.07
CA LEU A 358 3.05 18.03 26.36
C LEU A 358 4.16 18.99 25.90
N GLU A 359 5.26 18.49 25.34
CA GLU A 359 6.41 19.31 24.93
C GLU A 359 6.01 20.40 23.92
N ASP A 360 5.07 20.08 23.00
CA ASP A 360 4.55 21.04 22.02
C ASP A 360 3.55 22.03 22.68
N VAL A 361 2.72 21.56 23.64
CA VAL A 361 1.76 22.40 24.40
C VAL A 361 2.50 23.45 25.24
N VAL A 362 3.60 23.07 25.89
CA VAL A 362 4.38 23.97 26.76
C VAL A 362 5.14 25.02 25.94
N ARG A 363 5.47 24.72 24.68
CA ARG A 363 6.20 25.63 23.79
C ARG A 363 5.31 26.56 22.97
N ASN A 364 4.00 26.33 22.92
CA ASN A 364 3.10 27.03 22.01
C ASN A 364 1.93 27.68 22.79
N PRO A 365 1.60 28.97 22.59
CA PRO A 365 0.57 29.65 23.38
C PRO A 365 -0.88 29.32 22.98
N GLU A 366 -1.10 28.62 21.86
CA GLU A 366 -2.44 28.26 21.35
C GLU A 366 -2.85 26.85 21.77
N PHE A 367 -3.42 26.71 22.97
CA PHE A 367 -4.01 25.46 23.44
C PHE A 367 -5.28 25.69 24.26
N LEU A 368 -6.12 24.67 24.32
CA LEU A 368 -7.28 24.62 25.19
C LEU A 368 -6.98 23.64 26.33
N ALA A 369 -6.87 24.16 27.54
CA ALA A 369 -6.79 23.36 28.75
C ALA A 369 -8.04 23.58 29.59
N TYR A 370 -8.57 22.50 30.17
CA TYR A 370 -9.60 22.62 31.19
C TYR A 370 -9.29 21.69 32.36
N ASN A 371 -9.54 22.19 33.56
CA ASN A 371 -9.29 21.50 34.81
C ASN A 371 -10.34 21.94 35.81
N ASN A 372 -10.99 20.98 36.46
CA ASN A 372 -11.96 21.26 37.51
C ASN A 372 -11.34 21.83 38.80
N VAL A 373 -10.00 21.77 38.94
CA VAL A 373 -9.20 22.43 39.96
C VAL A 373 -8.01 23.14 39.28
N PRO A 374 -8.21 24.34 38.72
CA PRO A 374 -7.15 25.04 37.99
C PRO A 374 -5.97 25.39 38.91
N PRO A 375 -4.72 25.23 38.45
CA PRO A 375 -3.55 25.65 39.22
C PRO A 375 -3.62 27.15 39.53
N GLY A 376 -3.38 27.54 40.79
CA GLY A 376 -3.34 28.95 41.19
C GLY A 376 -4.69 29.67 41.28
N VAL A 377 -5.82 28.97 41.12
CA VAL A 377 -7.17 29.53 41.30
C VAL A 377 -7.88 28.84 42.46
N PRO A 378 -7.84 29.41 43.68
CA PRO A 378 -8.52 28.81 44.84
C PRO A 378 -10.04 28.78 44.65
N SER A 379 -10.69 27.71 45.11
CA SER A 379 -12.15 27.65 45.37
C SER A 379 -13.11 27.67 44.16
N MET A 380 -12.65 27.37 42.94
CA MET A 380 -13.54 27.27 41.77
C MET A 380 -14.47 26.04 41.86
N LYS A 381 -15.79 26.26 42.00
CA LYS A 381 -16.81 25.19 41.99
C LYS A 381 -17.25 24.91 40.55
N THR A 382 -16.93 23.72 40.04
CA THR A 382 -17.36 23.27 38.71
C THR A 382 -18.30 22.06 38.84
N LYS A 383 -19.20 21.86 37.86
CA LYS A 383 -20.11 20.69 37.82
C LYS A 383 -19.46 19.44 37.18
N SER A 384 -18.19 19.54 36.77
CA SER A 384 -17.46 18.51 36.02
C SER A 384 -16.22 18.09 36.80
N ASN A 385 -15.87 16.80 36.77
CA ASN A 385 -14.63 16.29 37.35
C ASN A 385 -13.52 16.06 36.30
N SER A 386 -13.75 16.50 35.08
CA SER A 386 -12.86 16.23 33.94
C SER A 386 -11.64 17.17 33.90
N LYS A 387 -10.50 16.63 33.46
CA LYS A 387 -9.23 17.35 33.28
C LYS A 387 -8.59 16.93 31.96
N VAL A 388 -8.31 17.88 31.06
CA VAL A 388 -7.70 17.61 29.74
C VAL A 388 -6.87 18.80 29.26
N TYR A 389 -5.82 18.48 28.50
CA TYR A 389 -5.06 19.43 27.68
C TYR A 389 -5.25 19.04 26.20
N GLN A 390 -5.61 20.00 25.36
CA GLN A 390 -5.82 19.79 23.93
C GLN A 390 -5.17 20.95 23.16
N ASP A 391 -4.33 20.64 22.18
CA ASP A 391 -3.79 21.67 21.28
C ASP A 391 -4.93 22.33 20.48
N SER A 392 -4.92 23.67 20.44
CA SER A 392 -5.84 24.45 19.62
C SER A 392 -5.23 24.55 18.23
N PHE A 393 -5.88 23.99 17.21
CA PHE A 393 -5.54 24.30 15.83
C PHE A 393 -6.49 25.38 15.33
N ASN A 394 -5.93 26.52 14.94
CA ASN A 394 -6.61 27.63 14.26
C ASN A 394 -7.64 27.13 13.23
N VAL A 395 -8.84 27.73 13.31
CA VAL A 395 -10.05 27.43 12.52
C VAL A 395 -9.81 27.65 11.03
#